data_AF-A0A1I3TPW6-F1
#
_entry.id   AF-A0A1I3TPW6-F1
#
_cell.length_a   1.000
_cell.length_b   1.000
_cell.length_c   1.000
_cell.angle_alpha   90.00
_cell.angle_beta   90.00
_cell.angle_gamma   90.00
#
_symmetry.space_group_name_H-M   'P 1'
#
loop_
_entity.id
_entity.type
_entity.pdbx_description
1 polymer ?
#
loop_
_entity_poly.entity_id
_entity_poly.type
_entity_poly.pdbx_seq_one_letter_code
_entity_poly.pdbx_strand_id
1 'polypeptide(L)' 'MTEIETLRESLPPIFARSEVGRLTGGIIQPGTLRNRDSRGDGIAGRFMIGRKVCYSRESFLTWLAARIKPTQLKK' A
#
# COMPACT_ATOMS: atom_id res chain seq x y z
N MET A 1 14.57 -13.18 -5.03
CA MET A 1 13.10 -13.02 -5.01
C MET A 1 12.79 -12.09 -3.87
N THR A 2 12.57 -10.83 -4.20
CA THR A 2 12.30 -9.75 -3.24
C THR A 2 10.87 -9.89 -2.71
N GLU A 3 10.66 -9.79 -1.40
CA GLU A 3 9.36 -9.96 -0.72
C GLU A 3 8.18 -9.15 -1.34
N ILE A 4 8.51 -8.10 -2.10
CA ILE A 4 7.56 -7.27 -2.88
C ILE A 4 6.88 -8.08 -3.99
N GLU A 5 7.58 -9.01 -4.64
CA GLU A 5 7.02 -9.83 -5.73
C GLU A 5 5.99 -10.83 -5.21
N THR A 6 6.25 -11.48 -4.07
CA THR A 6 5.27 -12.36 -3.43
C THR A 6 4.01 -11.58 -3.02
N LEU A 7 4.18 -10.35 -2.53
CA LEU A 7 3.05 -9.48 -2.23
C LEU A 7 2.27 -9.07 -3.49
N ARG A 8 2.96 -8.87 -4.62
CA ARG A 8 2.34 -8.59 -5.92
C ARG A 8 1.41 -9.72 -6.36
N GLU A 9 1.79 -10.97 -6.14
CA GLU A 9 0.97 -12.12 -6.52
C GLU A 9 -0.27 -12.27 -5.62
N SER A 10 -0.13 -11.98 -4.33
CA SER A 10 -1.23 -12.10 -3.36
C SER A 10 -2.26 -10.96 -3.44
N LEU A 11 -1.83 -9.73 -3.74
CA LEU A 11 -2.73 -8.57 -3.80
C LEU A 11 -3.61 -8.59 -5.06
N PRO A 12 -4.89 -8.21 -5.03
CA PRO A 12 -5.68 -8.04 -6.24
C PRO A 12 -5.14 -6.87 -7.11
N PRO A 13 -5.47 -6.83 -8.42
CA PRO A 13 -4.96 -5.78 -9.32
C PRO A 13 -5.43 -4.37 -8.90
N ILE A 14 -6.62 -4.28 -8.31
CA ILE A 14 -7.20 -3.06 -7.75
C ILE A 14 -7.81 -3.41 -6.39
N PHE A 15 -7.61 -2.55 -5.39
CA PHE A 15 -8.26 -2.68 -4.10
C PHE A 15 -8.60 -1.33 -3.47
N ALA A 16 -9.62 -1.35 -2.61
CA ALA A 16 -10.04 -0.19 -1.85
C ALA A 16 -9.06 0.11 -0.71
N ARG A 17 -8.88 1.40 -0.39
CA ARG A 17 -8.10 1.85 0.78
C ARG A 17 -8.56 1.18 2.07
N SER A 18 -9.87 0.95 2.22
CA SER A 18 -10.44 0.31 3.41
C SER A 18 -9.97 -1.14 3.60
N GLU A 19 -9.65 -1.84 2.52
CA GLU A 19 -9.27 -3.26 2.54
C GLU A 19 -7.76 -3.47 2.71
N VAL A 20 -6.95 -2.41 2.58
CA VAL A 20 -5.48 -2.47 2.68
C VAL A 20 -5.00 -3.17 3.96
N GLY A 21 -5.63 -2.88 5.10
CA GLY A 21 -5.25 -3.50 6.37
C GLY A 21 -5.41 -5.02 6.35
N ARG A 22 -6.49 -5.51 5.73
CA ARG A 22 -6.73 -6.95 5.58
C ARG A 22 -5.77 -7.58 4.57
N LEU A 23 -5.61 -6.94 3.41
CA LEU A 23 -4.79 -7.44 2.30
C LEU A 23 -3.30 -7.51 2.63
N THR A 24 -2.82 -6.60 3.47
CA THR A 24 -1.41 -6.53 3.88
C THR A 24 -1.13 -7.22 5.22
N GLY A 25 -2.08 -8.00 5.76
CA GLY A 25 -1.91 -8.68 7.05
C GLY A 25 -1.70 -7.72 8.24
N GLY A 26 -2.21 -6.49 8.14
CA GLY A 26 -2.09 -5.47 9.19
C GLY A 26 -0.84 -4.61 9.11
N ILE A 27 0.08 -4.85 8.16
CA ILE A 27 1.30 -4.05 7.96
C ILE A 27 0.93 -2.56 7.76
N ILE A 28 -0.15 -2.29 7.04
CA ILE A 28 -0.61 -0.92 6.77
C ILE A 28 -2.05 -0.73 7.17
N GLN A 29 -2.29 0.29 7.98
CA GLN A 29 -3.64 0.66 8.38
C GLN A 29 -4.27 1.67 7.39
N PRO A 30 -5.58 1.57 7.10
CA PRO A 30 -6.29 2.50 6.22
C PRO A 30 -6.23 3.95 6.71
N GLY A 31 -6.19 4.16 8.03
CA GLY A 31 -6.01 5.49 8.64
C GLY A 31 -4.67 6.12 8.30
N THR A 32 -3.59 5.33 8.29
CA THR A 32 -2.26 5.78 7.86
C THR A 32 -2.30 6.27 6.42
N LEU A 33 -2.95 5.54 5.53
CA LEU A 33 -3.10 5.96 4.14
C LEU A 33 -3.91 7.25 4.00
N ARG A 34 -5.01 7.40 4.76
CA ARG A 34 -5.79 8.64 4.78
C ARG A 34 -4.95 9.85 5.19
N ASN A 35 -4.16 9.71 6.25
CA ASN A 35 -3.30 10.80 6.73
C ASN A 35 -2.21 11.14 5.71
N ARG A 36 -1.65 10.14 5.03
CA ARG A 36 -0.66 10.33 3.97
C ARG A 36 -1.26 10.99 2.73
N ASP A 37 -2.45 10.56 2.31
CA ASP A 37 -3.21 11.18 1.23
C ASP A 37 -3.50 12.66 1.51
N SER A 38 -3.77 13.01 2.78
CA SER A 38 -3.98 14.40 3.20
C SER A 38 -2.69 15.23 3.24
N ARG A 39 -1.53 14.59 3.40
CA ARG A 39 -0.22 15.24 3.43
C ARG A 39 0.42 15.39 2.05
N GLY A 40 -0.22 14.87 0.99
CA GLY A 40 0.35 14.81 -0.36
C GLY A 40 1.31 13.63 -0.59
N ASP A 41 1.70 12.90 0.46
CA ASP A 41 2.58 11.71 0.40
C ASP A 41 1.80 10.39 0.21
N GLY A 42 0.65 10.48 -0.43
CA GLY A 42 -0.24 9.36 -0.71
C GLY A 42 0.32 8.41 -1.77
N ILE A 43 -0.46 7.39 -2.11
CA ILE A 43 -0.14 6.49 -3.23
C ILE A 43 -0.51 7.23 -4.52
N ALA A 44 0.44 7.38 -5.44
CA ALA A 44 0.22 8.03 -6.72
C ALA A 44 -0.75 7.21 -7.60
N GLY A 45 -1.62 7.89 -8.35
CA GLY A 45 -2.62 7.21 -9.20
C GLY A 45 -3.81 6.65 -8.41
N ARG A 46 -4.15 7.25 -7.26
CA ARG A 46 -5.41 6.97 -6.58
C ARG A 46 -6.59 7.34 -7.48
N PHE A 47 -7.61 6.49 -7.50
CA PHE A 47 -8.86 6.75 -8.22
C PHE A 47 -10.05 6.41 -7.35
N MET A 48 -11.21 6.92 -7.72
CA MET A 48 -12.44 6.70 -6.96
C MET A 48 -13.39 5.82 -7.77
N ILE A 49 -13.82 4.72 -7.17
CA ILE A 49 -14.92 3.90 -7.69
C ILE A 49 -16.12 4.13 -6.77
N GLY A 50 -17.13 4.84 -7.29
CA GLY A 50 -18.30 5.25 -6.52
C GLY A 50 -17.92 6.17 -5.36
N ARG A 51 -18.06 5.69 -4.12
CA ARG A 51 -17.71 6.42 -2.88
C ARG A 51 -16.42 5.94 -2.22
N LYS A 52 -15.70 4.99 -2.85
CA LYS A 52 -14.49 4.37 -2.27
C LYS A 52 -13.24 4.82 -3.03
N VAL A 53 -12.19 5.18 -2.29
CA VAL A 53 -10.85 5.44 -2.83
C VAL A 53 -10.16 4.10 -3.03
N CYS A 54 -9.64 3.88 -4.23
CA CYS A 54 -8.99 2.66 -4.66
C CYS A 54 -7.57 2.96 -5.16
N TYR A 55 -6.73 1.92 -5.10
CA TYR A 55 -5.36 1.95 -5.59
C TYR A 55 -5.12 0.77 -6.51
N SER A 56 -4.24 0.99 -7.48
CA SER A 56 -3.66 -0.06 -8.30
C SER A 56 -2.58 -0.80 -7.53
N ARG A 57 -2.47 -2.11 -7.76
CA ARG A 57 -1.41 -2.95 -7.21
C ARG A 57 -0.03 -2.35 -7.45
N GLU A 58 0.27 -2.00 -8.70
CA GLU A 58 1.58 -1.46 -9.11
C GLU A 58 1.91 -0.17 -8.35
N SER A 59 0.98 0.79 -8.29
CA SER A 59 1.16 2.03 -7.54
C SER A 59 1.42 1.81 -6.05
N PHE A 60 0.69 0.86 -5.45
CA PHE A 60 0.87 0.52 -4.05
C PHE A 60 2.25 -0.10 -3.78
N LEU A 61 2.69 -1.03 -4.63
CA LEU A 61 4.00 -1.68 -4.49
C LEU A 61 5.14 -0.69 -4.67
N THR A 62 5.06 0.23 -5.64
CA THR A 62 6.05 1.31 -5.82
C THR A 62 6.15 2.18 -4.58
N TRP A 63 5.00 2.56 -4.02
CA TRP A 63 4.95 3.34 -2.78
C TRP A 63 5.49 2.57 -1.58
N LEU A 64 5.25 1.26 -1.52
CA LEU A 64 5.72 0.39 -0.44
C LEU A 64 7.24 0.19 -0.53
N ALA A 65 7.77 -0.07 -1.73
CA ALA A 65 9.19 -0.21 -2.01
C ALA A 65 9.98 1.01 -1.54
N ALA A 66 9.47 2.22 -1.79
CA ALA A 66 10.08 3.47 -1.32
C ALA A 66 10.14 3.61 0.22
N ARG A 67 9.41 2.78 0.97
CA ARG A 67 9.28 2.86 2.44
C ARG A 67 9.86 1.69 3.18
N ILE A 68 10.14 0.58 2.50
CA ILE A 68 10.87 -0.54 3.08
C ILE A 68 12.28 -0.02 3.37
N LYS A 69 12.56 0.22 4.66
CA LYS A 69 13.91 0.47 5.14
C LYS A 69 14.49 -0.87 5.57
N PRO A 70 15.65 -1.31 5.07
CA PRO A 70 16.32 -2.47 5.63
C PRO A 70 16.65 -2.13 7.09
N THR A 71 15.91 -2.72 8.02
CA THR A 71 16.25 -2.61 9.43
C THR A 71 17.53 -3.39 9.64
N GLN A 72 18.63 -2.70 9.91
CA GLN A 72 19.85 -3.35 10.38
C GLN A 72 19.55 -3.83 11.79
N LEU A 73 19.33 -5.13 11.97
CA LEU A 73 19.27 -5.76 13.28
C LEU A 73 20.66 -5.55 13.91
N LYS A 74 20.77 -4.61 14.87
CA LYS A 74 21.94 -4.54 15.73
C LYS A 74 21.97 -5.82 16.56
N LYS A 75 22.95 -6.66 16.26
CA LYS A 75 23.32 -7.86 17.01
C LYS A 75 23.81 -7.49 18.40
#